data_AF-A0A4Q2YKC9-F1
#
_entry.id   AF-A0A4Q2YKC9-F1
#
_cell.length_a   1.000
_cell.length_b   1.000
_cell.length_c   1.000
_cell.angle_alpha   90.00
_cell.angle_beta   90.00
_cell.angle_gamma   90.00
#
_symmetry.space_group_name_H-M   'P 1'
#
loop_
_entity.id
_entity.type
_entity.pdbx_description
1 polymer ?
#
loop_
_entity_poly.entity_id
_entity_poly.type
_entity_poly.pdbx_seq_one_letter_code
_entity_poly.pdbx_strand_id
1 'polypeptide(L)'
;MSFPTTRWTRLAEATLNGGTEARAALDAMCRKYWQPVYLSLRGMGISEEQGRDLTQGFFLHTMQHSLFRKADPLRGKFRSFLMGSLRRYLASGEIRKEKRLRNRGIEMVALEDTGWDLIAEDGPDQRIFDREWALTTMEAAMVRVRVEYETNRGRKEYEVLKGFLPNAGSPVPDYADAAMALGTTPGALRTDVSRLRKTFRDMLRLEVARTVSAPHEIEEELRHLKQVLIHG
;
A
#
# COMPACT_ATOMS: atom_id res chain seq x y z
N MET A 1 5.28 -27.67 3.39
CA MET A 1 5.03 -26.75 2.25
C MET A 1 5.61 -25.39 2.62
N SER A 2 6.61 -24.89 1.88
CA SER A 2 7.23 -23.59 2.14
C SER A 2 6.27 -22.48 1.71
N PHE A 3 6.02 -21.50 2.57
CA PHE A 3 5.36 -20.26 2.17
C PHE A 3 6.30 -19.54 1.17
N PRO A 4 5.79 -18.99 0.04
CA PRO A 4 6.64 -18.31 -0.92
C PRO A 4 7.33 -17.11 -0.26
N THR A 5 8.63 -16.93 -0.53
CA THR A 5 9.39 -15.75 -0.09
C THR A 5 8.63 -14.51 -0.52
N THR A 6 8.03 -13.80 0.42
CA THR A 6 7.19 -12.64 0.10
C THR A 6 8.08 -11.52 -0.42
N ARG A 7 7.51 -10.61 -1.22
CA ARG A 7 8.25 -9.44 -1.70
C ARG A 7 8.83 -8.64 -0.52
N TRP A 8 8.15 -8.72 0.63
CA TRP A 8 8.57 -8.28 1.95
C TRP A 8 9.82 -8.99 2.51
N THR A 9 9.92 -10.32 2.45
CA THR A 9 11.15 -11.04 2.85
C THR A 9 12.34 -10.67 1.94
N ARG A 10 12.09 -10.42 0.65
CA ARG A 10 13.12 -9.95 -0.30
C ARG A 10 13.49 -8.48 -0.12
N LEU A 11 12.56 -7.65 0.35
CA LEU A 11 12.83 -6.27 0.78
C LEU A 11 13.77 -6.23 1.98
N ALA A 12 13.71 -7.23 2.87
CA ALA A 12 14.69 -7.37 3.94
C ALA A 12 16.11 -7.69 3.42
N GLU A 13 16.24 -8.22 2.21
CA GLU A 13 17.53 -8.40 1.55
C GLU A 13 17.94 -7.19 0.69
N ALA A 14 17.00 -6.26 0.44
CA ALA A 14 17.21 -5.10 -0.40
C ALA A 14 17.96 -3.99 0.32
N THR A 15 19.13 -3.65 -0.22
CA THR A 15 19.93 -2.50 0.20
C THR A 15 20.27 -1.66 -1.03
N LEU A 16 20.71 -0.40 -0.82
CA LEU A 16 21.22 0.47 -1.88
C LEU A 16 22.33 -0.21 -2.71
N ASN A 17 23.07 -1.16 -2.12
CA ASN A 17 24.15 -1.95 -2.73
C ASN A 17 23.76 -3.42 -3.01
N GLY A 18 22.48 -3.77 -2.91
CA GLY A 18 21.99 -5.12 -3.13
C GLY A 18 21.90 -5.50 -4.62
N GLY A 19 21.61 -6.79 -4.88
CA GLY A 19 21.39 -7.30 -6.23
C GLY A 19 20.26 -6.58 -6.98
N THR A 20 20.25 -6.72 -8.31
CA THR A 20 19.29 -6.05 -9.22
C THR A 20 17.83 -6.32 -8.84
N GLU A 21 17.48 -7.56 -8.48
CA GLU A 21 16.12 -7.93 -8.06
C GLU A 21 15.70 -7.26 -6.75
N ALA A 22 16.62 -7.15 -5.79
CA ALA A 22 16.34 -6.54 -4.49
C ALA A 22 16.11 -5.02 -4.63
N ARG A 23 16.91 -4.35 -5.46
CA ARG A 23 16.69 -2.94 -5.83
C ARG A 23 15.35 -2.72 -6.54
N ALA A 24 14.96 -3.60 -7.45
CA ALA A 24 13.66 -3.51 -8.12
C ALA A 24 12.47 -3.74 -7.17
N ALA A 25 12.62 -4.61 -6.18
CA ALA A 25 11.62 -4.79 -5.12
C ALA A 25 11.49 -3.53 -4.24
N LEU A 26 12.62 -2.91 -3.92
CA LEU A 26 12.70 -1.66 -3.14
C LEU A 26 12.07 -0.48 -3.86
N ASP A 27 12.43 -0.23 -5.13
CA ASP A 27 11.84 0.84 -5.94
C ASP A 27 10.31 0.68 -6.06
N ALA A 28 9.84 -0.54 -6.33
CA ALA A 28 8.41 -0.80 -6.41
C ALA A 28 7.68 -0.57 -5.08
N MET A 29 8.33 -0.85 -3.94
CA MET A 29 7.75 -0.56 -2.62
C MET A 29 7.72 0.95 -2.37
N CYS A 30 8.82 1.65 -2.60
CA CYS A 30 8.88 3.10 -2.44
C CYS A 30 7.78 3.78 -3.27
N ARG A 31 7.61 3.39 -4.54
CA ARG A 31 6.52 3.90 -5.39
C ARG A 31 5.13 3.59 -4.84
N LYS A 32 4.91 2.36 -4.36
CA LYS A 32 3.61 1.93 -3.81
C LYS A 32 3.25 2.68 -2.53
N TYR A 33 4.23 2.98 -1.67
CA TYR A 33 3.97 3.56 -0.35
C TYR A 33 4.26 5.05 -0.23
N TRP A 34 4.74 5.68 -1.31
CA TRP A 34 5.04 7.11 -1.33
C TRP A 34 3.84 7.97 -0.93
N GLN A 35 2.71 7.77 -1.62
CA GLN A 35 1.49 8.55 -1.38
C GLN A 35 0.89 8.28 0.02
N PRO A 36 0.74 7.03 0.49
CA PRO A 36 0.30 6.76 1.85
C PRO A 36 1.15 7.45 2.93
N VAL A 37 2.48 7.44 2.77
CA VAL A 37 3.39 8.15 3.70
C VAL A 37 3.19 9.66 3.60
N TYR A 38 3.23 10.23 2.41
CA TYR A 38 3.07 11.67 2.19
C TYR A 38 1.76 12.21 2.78
N LEU A 39 0.63 11.55 2.51
CA LEU A 39 -0.67 12.00 3.01
C LEU A 39 -0.82 11.81 4.51
N SER A 40 -0.21 10.77 5.10
CA SER A 40 -0.15 10.64 6.56
C SER A 40 0.58 11.82 7.21
N LEU A 41 1.69 12.27 6.63
CA LEU A 41 2.42 13.48 7.08
C LEU A 41 1.56 14.73 6.96
N ARG A 42 0.82 14.89 5.85
CA ARG A 42 -0.14 15.99 5.68
C ARG A 42 -1.24 15.93 6.74
N GLY A 43 -1.70 14.73 7.10
CA GLY A 43 -2.62 14.47 8.20
C GLY A 43 -2.11 14.84 9.59
N MET A 44 -0.78 14.81 9.78
CA MET A 44 -0.11 15.31 10.99
C MET A 44 0.05 16.85 11.01
N GLY A 45 -0.47 17.57 10.02
CA GLY A 45 -0.37 19.03 9.91
C GLY A 45 0.91 19.56 9.27
N ILE A 46 1.78 18.68 8.75
CA ILE A 46 3.02 19.07 8.05
C ILE A 46 2.65 19.73 6.72
N SER A 47 3.33 20.81 6.32
CA SER A 47 3.06 21.54 5.06
C SER A 47 3.29 20.68 3.81
N GLU A 48 2.80 21.09 2.64
CA GLU A 48 2.98 20.35 1.39
C GLU A 48 4.46 20.19 1.01
N GLU A 49 5.20 21.31 1.03
CA GLU A 49 6.63 21.33 0.74
C GLU A 49 7.41 20.44 1.71
N GLN A 50 7.18 20.62 3.02
CA GLN A 50 7.83 19.81 4.05
C GLN A 50 7.43 18.34 3.97
N GLY A 51 6.18 18.05 3.62
CA GLY A 51 5.68 16.68 3.48
C GLY A 51 6.39 15.95 2.35
N ARG A 52 6.61 16.60 1.20
CA ARG A 52 7.37 16.02 0.08
C ARG A 52 8.81 15.73 0.48
N ASP A 53 9.48 16.70 1.09
CA ASP A 53 10.87 16.58 1.51
C ASP A 53 11.04 15.48 2.57
N LEU A 54 10.16 15.43 3.58
CA LEU A 54 10.20 14.42 4.63
C LEU A 54 9.90 13.02 4.09
N THR A 55 8.98 12.90 3.13
CA THR A 55 8.72 11.61 2.46
C THR A 55 9.98 11.14 1.72
N GLN A 56 10.64 12.04 0.98
CA GLN A 56 11.89 11.74 0.26
C GLN A 56 13.01 11.34 1.21
N GLY A 57 13.25 12.14 2.24
CA GLY A 57 14.25 11.86 3.27
C GLY A 57 13.98 10.54 3.98
N PHE A 58 12.72 10.24 4.31
CA PHE A 58 12.34 8.98 4.95
C PHE A 58 12.70 7.76 4.08
N PHE A 59 12.30 7.74 2.81
CA PHE A 59 12.64 6.62 1.94
C PHE A 59 14.14 6.55 1.65
N LEU A 60 14.83 7.68 1.49
CA LEU A 60 16.31 7.71 1.36
C LEU A 60 17.00 7.11 2.58
N HIS A 61 16.64 7.56 3.78
CA HIS A 61 17.14 7.05 5.06
C HIS A 61 16.89 5.54 5.18
N THR A 62 15.68 5.10 4.85
CA THR A 62 15.29 3.68 4.86
C THR A 62 16.17 2.84 3.93
N MET A 63 16.51 3.35 2.75
CA MET A 63 17.40 2.69 1.80
C MET A 63 18.86 2.72 2.27
N GLN A 64 19.35 3.84 2.80
CA GLN A 64 20.72 4.02 3.28
C GLN A 64 21.04 3.13 4.48
N HIS A 65 20.12 3.08 5.45
CA HIS A 65 20.30 2.31 6.68
C HIS A 65 19.76 0.88 6.59
N SER A 66 19.27 0.48 5.40
CA SER A 66 18.67 -0.83 5.18
C SER A 66 17.63 -1.15 6.25
N LEU A 67 16.76 -0.19 6.60
CA LEU A 67 15.78 -0.36 7.67
C LEU A 67 14.87 -1.56 7.41
N PHE A 68 14.57 -1.83 6.14
CA PHE A 68 13.82 -3.03 5.74
C PHE A 68 14.55 -4.33 6.04
N ARG A 69 15.89 -4.36 6.06
CA ARG A 69 16.68 -5.54 6.48
C ARG A 69 16.54 -5.83 7.97
N LYS A 70 16.34 -4.81 8.78
CA LYS A 70 16.03 -4.95 10.21
C LYS A 70 14.57 -5.28 10.45
N ALA A 71 13.72 -5.19 9.42
CA ALA A 71 12.34 -5.57 9.55
C ALA A 71 12.25 -7.09 9.63
N ASP A 72 11.97 -7.59 10.83
CA ASP A 72 11.70 -9.00 11.05
C ASP A 72 10.26 -9.29 10.61
N PRO A 73 10.08 -10.11 9.55
CA PRO A 73 8.76 -10.48 9.08
C PRO A 73 7.91 -11.14 10.18
N LEU A 74 8.52 -11.86 11.13
CA LEU A 74 7.81 -12.53 12.22
C LEU A 74 7.24 -11.56 13.27
N ARG A 75 7.60 -10.28 13.23
CA ARG A 75 7.19 -9.27 14.22
C ARG A 75 5.97 -8.45 13.80
N GLY A 76 5.34 -8.79 12.67
CA GLY A 76 4.01 -8.30 12.29
C GLY A 76 3.91 -7.74 10.87
N LYS A 77 2.84 -6.97 10.66
CA LYS A 77 2.42 -6.45 9.34
C LYS A 77 3.31 -5.31 8.86
N PHE A 78 3.58 -5.28 7.56
CA PHE A 78 4.42 -4.24 6.97
C PHE A 78 3.88 -2.82 7.18
N ARG A 79 2.56 -2.63 7.09
CA ARG A 79 1.90 -1.34 7.31
C ARG A 79 2.26 -0.74 8.68
N SER A 80 2.12 -1.55 9.74
CA SER A 80 2.44 -1.15 11.11
C SER A 80 3.93 -0.84 11.26
N PHE A 81 4.79 -1.67 10.67
CA PHE A 81 6.23 -1.41 10.63
C PHE A 81 6.57 -0.07 9.97
N LEU A 82 5.97 0.21 8.81
CA LEU A 82 6.29 1.42 8.05
C LEU A 82 5.89 2.67 8.82
N MET A 83 4.71 2.68 9.44
CA MET A 83 4.26 3.81 10.24
C MET A 83 5.11 4.00 11.50
N GLY A 84 5.43 2.91 12.22
CA GLY A 84 6.34 2.97 13.37
C GLY A 84 7.72 3.52 12.99
N SER A 85 8.24 3.10 11.84
CA SER A 85 9.51 3.60 11.29
C SER A 85 9.44 5.07 10.90
N LEU A 86 8.33 5.50 10.29
CA LEU A 86 8.10 6.91 9.93
C LEU A 86 8.06 7.79 11.18
N ARG A 87 7.27 7.42 12.20
CA ARG A 87 7.19 8.17 13.47
C ARG A 87 8.55 8.26 14.14
N ARG A 88 9.35 7.18 14.12
CA ARG A 88 10.72 7.19 14.63
C ARG A 88 11.63 8.11 13.82
N TYR A 89 11.55 8.07 12.49
CA TYR A 89 12.28 8.98 11.61
C TYR A 89 11.96 10.45 11.93
N LEU A 90 10.67 10.77 12.13
CA LEU A 90 10.21 12.11 12.52
C LEU A 90 10.70 12.54 13.91
N ALA A 91 10.73 11.62 14.88
CA ALA A 91 11.27 11.87 16.21
C ALA A 91 12.81 11.93 16.24
N SER A 92 13.47 11.32 15.26
CA SER A 92 14.93 11.26 15.18
C SER A 92 15.53 12.64 14.90
N GLY A 93 16.66 12.91 15.54
CA GLY A 93 17.44 14.13 15.31
C GLY A 93 18.08 14.22 13.91
N GLU A 94 17.87 13.26 13.01
CA GLU A 94 18.46 13.29 11.66
C GLU A 94 17.81 14.36 10.77
N ILE A 95 16.51 14.58 10.92
CA ILE A 95 15.82 15.75 10.33
C ILE A 95 16.48 17.05 10.82
N ARG A 96 17.01 17.07 12.05
CA ARG A 96 17.74 18.23 12.60
C ARG A 96 19.10 18.44 11.94
N LYS A 97 19.78 17.40 11.46
CA LYS A 97 21.07 17.51 10.74
C LYS A 97 20.88 18.05 9.33
N GLU A 98 19.87 17.56 8.61
CA GLU A 98 19.49 18.11 7.29
C GLU A 98 18.94 19.54 7.41
N LYS A 99 18.12 19.83 8.43
CA LYS A 99 17.65 21.21 8.73
C LYS A 99 18.75 22.13 9.28
N ARG A 100 19.79 21.64 9.95
CA ARG A 100 20.94 22.47 10.41
C ARG A 100 21.75 23.04 9.25
N LEU A 101 21.72 22.37 8.09
CA LEU A 101 22.31 22.91 6.86
C LEU A 101 21.42 23.97 6.18
N ARG A 102 20.18 24.21 6.67
CA ARG A 102 19.24 25.14 6.01
C ARG A 102 18.51 26.19 6.89
N ASN A 103 18.45 26.11 8.23
CA ASN A 103 17.82 27.09 9.17
C ASN A 103 16.37 27.54 8.78
N ARG A 104 15.31 27.29 9.56
CA ARG A 104 14.99 27.87 10.87
C ARG A 104 13.84 27.09 11.54
N GLY A 105 13.95 26.88 12.85
CA GLY A 105 12.83 26.98 13.80
C GLY A 105 11.83 25.84 13.89
N ILE A 106 12.22 24.71 14.50
CA ILE A 106 11.31 23.90 15.34
C ILE A 106 12.15 23.39 16.52
N GLU A 107 11.85 23.86 17.73
CA GLU A 107 12.25 23.17 18.96
C GLU A 107 11.31 21.97 19.14
N MET A 108 11.86 20.79 19.46
CA MET A 108 11.22 19.86 20.40
C MET A 108 12.12 18.65 20.73
N VAL A 109 11.95 18.23 22.00
CA VAL A 109 12.43 17.13 22.85
C VAL A 109 13.21 15.98 22.19
N ALA A 110 14.32 15.58 22.82
CA ALA A 110 15.09 14.39 22.49
C ALA A 110 14.45 13.16 23.13
N LEU A 111 14.18 12.10 22.35
CA LEU A 111 13.73 10.82 22.88
C LEU A 111 14.92 9.86 22.93
N GLU A 112 15.19 9.33 24.12
CA GLU A 112 16.16 8.26 24.35
C GLU A 112 15.72 6.94 23.72
N ASP A 113 16.73 6.16 23.33
CA ASP A 113 16.64 4.89 22.62
C ASP A 113 15.92 3.82 23.47
N THR A 114 14.60 3.79 23.35
CA THR A 114 13.76 2.69 23.80
C THR A 114 13.28 1.95 22.56
N GLY A 115 13.81 0.75 22.35
CA GLY A 115 13.47 -0.10 21.21
C GLY A 115 11.96 -0.33 21.10
N TRP A 116 11.49 -0.65 19.89
CA TRP A 116 10.18 -1.21 19.44
C TRP A 116 8.86 -1.06 20.24
N ASP A 117 8.79 -0.33 21.35
CA ASP A 117 7.66 -0.28 22.28
C ASP A 117 6.66 0.84 21.98
N LEU A 118 6.82 1.54 20.86
CA LEU A 118 5.78 2.42 20.33
C LEU A 118 4.76 1.59 19.54
N ILE A 119 3.96 0.81 20.28
CA ILE A 119 2.70 0.26 19.78
C ILE A 119 1.87 1.44 19.29
N ALA A 120 1.35 1.32 18.06
CA ALA A 120 0.62 2.37 17.39
C ALA A 120 -0.60 2.82 18.21
N GLU A 121 -0.59 4.06 18.71
CA GLU A 121 -1.85 4.73 19.04
C GLU A 121 -2.61 5.03 17.74
N ASP A 122 -3.93 4.79 17.77
CA ASP A 122 -4.93 5.02 16.70
C ASP A 122 -5.15 6.53 16.43
N GLY A 123 -4.07 7.23 16.12
CA GLY A 123 -4.06 8.64 15.74
C GLY A 123 -4.66 8.91 14.35
N PRO A 124 -5.03 10.17 14.05
CA PRO A 124 -5.54 10.57 12.73
C PRO A 124 -4.59 10.22 11.58
N ASP A 125 -3.28 10.27 11.83
CA ASP A 125 -2.20 9.93 10.90
C ASP A 125 -2.23 8.45 10.48
N GLN A 126 -2.44 7.54 11.44
CA GLN A 126 -2.56 6.10 11.17
C GLN A 126 -3.80 5.82 10.31
N ARG A 127 -4.92 6.49 10.59
CA ARG A 127 -6.17 6.30 9.82
C ARG A 127 -6.04 6.79 8.39
N ILE A 128 -5.40 7.95 8.18
CA ILE A 128 -5.14 8.49 6.84
C ILE A 128 -4.20 7.56 6.08
N PHE A 129 -3.11 7.13 6.71
CA PHE A 129 -2.21 6.15 6.11
C PHE A 129 -2.94 4.87 5.71
N ASP A 130 -3.74 4.31 6.61
CA ASP A 130 -4.46 3.06 6.38
C ASP A 130 -5.44 3.18 5.22
N ARG A 131 -6.12 4.32 5.10
CA ARG A 131 -7.04 4.59 4.00
C ARG A 131 -6.31 4.66 2.67
N GLU A 132 -5.23 5.42 2.61
CA GLU A 132 -4.44 5.54 1.38
C GLU A 132 -3.78 4.22 1.01
N TRP A 133 -3.27 3.48 1.99
CA TRP A 133 -2.76 2.12 1.77
C TRP A 133 -3.83 1.19 1.19
N ALA A 134 -5.06 1.24 1.71
CA ALA A 134 -6.17 0.44 1.21
C ALA A 134 -6.51 0.82 -0.25
N LEU A 135 -6.58 2.11 -0.56
CA LEU A 135 -6.83 2.62 -1.91
C LEU A 135 -5.73 2.21 -2.90
N THR A 136 -4.46 2.42 -2.56
CA THR A 136 -3.33 2.02 -3.42
C THR A 136 -3.27 0.50 -3.62
N THR A 137 -3.62 -0.28 -2.59
CA THR A 137 -3.66 -1.75 -2.69
C THR A 137 -4.81 -2.22 -3.59
N MET A 138 -5.98 -1.57 -3.52
CA MET A 138 -7.08 -1.83 -4.45
C MET A 138 -6.72 -1.45 -5.88
N GLU A 139 -6.15 -0.27 -6.10
CA GLU A 139 -5.76 0.20 -7.42
C GLU A 139 -4.76 -0.76 -8.08
N ALA A 140 -3.73 -1.21 -7.33
CA ALA A 140 -2.79 -2.21 -7.82
C ALA A 140 -3.47 -3.52 -8.24
N ALA A 141 -4.47 -3.97 -7.48
CA ALA A 141 -5.26 -5.15 -7.83
C ALA A 141 -6.13 -4.91 -9.08
N MET A 142 -6.76 -3.73 -9.22
CA MET A 142 -7.55 -3.36 -10.40
C MET A 142 -6.70 -3.30 -11.66
N VAL A 143 -5.47 -2.76 -11.57
CA VAL A 143 -4.51 -2.75 -12.69
C VAL A 143 -4.18 -4.17 -13.15
N ARG A 144 -3.97 -5.12 -12.22
CA ARG A 144 -3.73 -6.53 -12.58
C ARG A 144 -4.93 -7.17 -13.27
N VAL A 145 -6.13 -6.95 -12.74
CA VAL A 145 -7.38 -7.45 -13.36
C VAL A 145 -7.56 -6.88 -14.76
N ARG A 146 -7.27 -5.58 -14.94
CA ARG A 146 -7.29 -4.93 -16.25
C ARG A 146 -6.37 -5.63 -17.23
N VAL A 147 -5.11 -5.83 -16.88
CA VAL A 147 -4.14 -6.48 -17.79
C VAL A 147 -4.59 -7.89 -18.14
N GLU A 148 -5.04 -8.68 -17.17
CA GLU A 148 -5.55 -10.04 -17.38
C GLU A 148 -6.73 -10.06 -18.36
N TYR A 149 -7.72 -9.19 -18.15
CA TYR A 149 -8.91 -9.14 -18.99
C TYR A 149 -8.64 -8.54 -20.38
N GLU A 150 -7.88 -7.44 -20.47
CA GLU A 150 -7.53 -6.85 -21.77
C GLU A 150 -6.76 -7.85 -22.65
N THR A 151 -5.93 -8.70 -22.05
CA THR A 151 -5.14 -9.72 -22.76
C THR A 151 -6.00 -10.91 -23.20
N ASN A 152 -6.88 -11.42 -22.33
CA ASN A 152 -7.61 -12.67 -22.58
C ASN A 152 -9.00 -12.50 -23.22
N ARG A 153 -9.64 -11.35 -22.97
CA ARG A 153 -11.04 -11.06 -23.36
C ARG A 153 -11.15 -9.81 -24.26
N GLY A 154 -10.14 -8.95 -24.23
CA GLY A 154 -10.09 -7.72 -24.99
C GLY A 154 -10.60 -6.51 -24.19
N ARG A 155 -10.11 -5.34 -24.60
CA ARG A 155 -10.37 -4.06 -23.91
C ARG A 155 -11.86 -3.72 -23.80
N LYS A 156 -12.64 -3.94 -24.86
CA LYS A 156 -14.07 -3.59 -24.88
C LYS A 156 -14.84 -4.32 -23.76
N GLU A 157 -14.54 -5.59 -23.53
CA GLU A 157 -15.21 -6.38 -22.49
C GLU A 157 -14.85 -5.88 -21.10
N TYR A 158 -13.56 -5.60 -20.84
CA TYR A 158 -13.11 -5.04 -19.57
C TYR A 158 -13.77 -3.68 -19.26
N GLU A 159 -13.86 -2.79 -20.26
CA GLU A 159 -14.42 -1.44 -20.07
C GLU A 159 -15.89 -1.46 -19.63
N VAL A 160 -16.68 -2.44 -20.08
CA VAL A 160 -18.06 -2.64 -19.61
C VAL A 160 -18.08 -3.32 -18.24
N LEU A 161 -17.30 -4.39 -18.08
CA LEU A 161 -17.30 -5.21 -16.87
C LEU A 161 -16.76 -4.48 -15.64
N LYS A 162 -15.78 -3.57 -15.80
CA LYS A 162 -15.17 -2.84 -14.68
C LYS A 162 -16.19 -2.03 -13.88
N GLY A 163 -17.29 -1.58 -14.51
CA GLY A 163 -18.38 -0.87 -13.82
C GLY A 163 -19.08 -1.68 -12.73
N PHE A 164 -18.92 -3.02 -12.72
CA PHE A 164 -19.47 -3.91 -11.71
C PHE A 164 -18.51 -4.24 -10.55
N LEU A 165 -17.29 -3.68 -10.57
CA LEU A 165 -16.32 -3.79 -9.48
C LEU A 165 -16.61 -2.80 -8.34
N PRO A 166 -16.17 -3.10 -7.11
CA PRO A 166 -16.25 -2.14 -6.00
C PRO A 166 -15.55 -0.83 -6.36
N ASN A 167 -16.15 0.31 -5.98
CA ASN A 167 -15.62 1.66 -6.19
C ASN A 167 -15.47 2.11 -7.68
N ALA A 168 -16.05 1.39 -8.64
CA ALA A 168 -16.01 1.75 -10.06
C ALA A 168 -16.96 2.91 -10.46
N GLY A 169 -17.73 3.42 -9.51
CA GLY A 169 -18.75 4.44 -9.70
C GLY A 169 -20.11 4.00 -9.18
N SER A 170 -20.91 4.96 -8.73
CA SER A 170 -22.33 4.79 -8.42
C SER A 170 -23.14 5.67 -9.38
N PRO A 171 -24.24 5.18 -9.98
CA PRO A 171 -24.85 3.86 -9.76
C PRO A 171 -24.13 2.73 -10.52
N VAL A 172 -24.34 1.49 -10.06
CA VAL A 172 -23.90 0.27 -10.77
C VAL A 172 -24.64 0.20 -12.12
N PRO A 173 -23.97 -0.15 -13.23
CA PRO A 173 -24.61 -0.26 -14.54
C PRO A 173 -25.76 -1.27 -14.56
N ASP A 174 -26.76 -1.02 -15.41
CA ASP A 174 -27.83 -1.98 -15.65
C ASP A 174 -27.31 -3.23 -16.38
N TYR A 175 -27.77 -4.41 -15.96
CA TYR A 175 -27.32 -5.68 -16.53
C TYR A 175 -27.84 -5.92 -17.95
N ALA A 176 -29.01 -5.40 -18.33
CA ALA A 176 -29.55 -5.55 -19.67
C ALA A 176 -28.77 -4.69 -20.66
N ASP A 177 -28.51 -3.42 -20.31
CA ASP A 177 -27.74 -2.50 -21.16
C ASP A 177 -26.30 -2.98 -21.36
N ALA A 178 -25.64 -3.40 -20.28
CA ALA A 178 -24.29 -3.95 -20.35
C ALA A 178 -24.23 -5.26 -21.16
N ALA A 179 -25.25 -6.12 -21.06
CA ALA A 179 -25.30 -7.36 -21.84
C ALA A 179 -25.49 -7.06 -23.33
N MET A 180 -26.35 -6.11 -23.67
CA MET A 180 -26.55 -5.63 -25.03
C MET A 180 -25.25 -5.04 -25.62
N ALA A 181 -24.52 -4.22 -24.86
CA ALA A 181 -23.25 -3.62 -25.29
C ALA A 181 -22.16 -4.67 -25.64
N LEU A 182 -22.22 -5.83 -24.97
CA LEU A 182 -21.32 -6.96 -25.16
C LEU A 182 -21.85 -8.03 -26.12
N GLY A 183 -23.08 -7.89 -26.64
CA GLY A 183 -23.71 -8.89 -27.50
C GLY A 183 -23.97 -10.22 -26.78
N THR A 184 -24.24 -10.19 -25.47
CA THR A 184 -24.48 -11.36 -24.63
C THR A 184 -25.85 -11.29 -23.95
N THR A 185 -26.21 -12.32 -23.18
CA THR A 185 -27.45 -12.32 -22.38
C THR A 185 -27.21 -11.79 -20.96
N PRO A 186 -28.22 -11.22 -20.29
CA PRO A 186 -28.07 -10.79 -18.89
C PRO A 186 -27.65 -11.92 -17.93
N GLY A 187 -28.06 -13.16 -18.20
CA GLY A 187 -27.65 -14.33 -17.43
C GLY A 187 -26.16 -14.68 -17.60
N ALA A 188 -25.66 -14.64 -18.84
CA ALA A 188 -24.24 -14.81 -19.12
C ALA A 188 -23.40 -13.69 -18.50
N LEU A 189 -23.87 -12.43 -18.60
CA LEU A 189 -23.20 -11.29 -17.98
C LEU A 189 -23.06 -11.44 -16.46
N ARG A 190 -24.08 -11.92 -15.75
CA ARG A 190 -23.98 -12.20 -14.30
C ARG A 190 -22.87 -13.19 -13.97
N THR A 191 -22.69 -14.20 -14.82
CA THR A 191 -21.62 -15.19 -14.66
C THR A 191 -20.25 -14.53 -14.84
N ASP A 192 -20.10 -13.67 -15.85
CA ASP A 192 -18.83 -12.98 -16.12
C ASP A 192 -18.49 -11.93 -15.06
N VAL A 193 -19.49 -11.22 -14.53
CA VAL A 193 -19.33 -10.33 -13.37
C VAL A 193 -18.89 -11.12 -12.12
N SER A 194 -19.46 -12.31 -11.88
CA SER A 194 -19.05 -13.16 -10.77
C SER A 194 -17.58 -13.60 -10.90
N ARG A 195 -17.16 -13.99 -12.11
CA ARG A 195 -15.76 -14.33 -12.42
C ARG A 195 -14.82 -13.13 -12.27
N LEU A 196 -15.25 -11.95 -12.71
CA LEU A 196 -14.48 -10.70 -12.56
C LEU A 196 -14.24 -10.39 -11.09
N ARG A 197 -15.30 -10.43 -10.27
CA ARG A 197 -15.21 -10.18 -8.82
C ARG A 197 -14.34 -11.22 -8.12
N LYS A 198 -14.38 -12.48 -8.55
CA LYS A 198 -13.48 -13.53 -8.05
C LYS A 198 -12.02 -13.20 -8.39
N THR A 199 -11.73 -12.92 -9.65
CA THR A 199 -10.39 -12.54 -10.12
C THR A 199 -9.86 -11.33 -9.37
N PHE A 200 -10.70 -10.30 -9.16
CA PHE A 200 -10.33 -9.14 -8.35
C PHE A 200 -9.97 -9.51 -6.91
N ARG A 201 -10.76 -10.34 -6.23
CA ARG A 201 -10.44 -10.81 -4.88
C ARG A 201 -9.12 -11.58 -4.84
N ASP A 202 -8.87 -12.42 -5.84
CA ASP A 202 -7.64 -13.21 -5.92
C ASP A 202 -6.42 -12.29 -6.13
N MET A 203 -6.54 -11.27 -7.00
CA MET A 203 -5.48 -10.26 -7.21
C MET A 203 -5.25 -9.40 -5.96
N LEU A 204 -6.31 -9.01 -5.26
CA LEU A 204 -6.21 -8.26 -4.01
C LEU A 204 -5.52 -9.08 -2.92
N ARG A 205 -5.89 -10.37 -2.80
CA ARG A 205 -5.22 -11.32 -1.90
C ARG A 205 -3.73 -11.43 -2.21
N LEU A 206 -3.36 -11.50 -3.49
CA LEU A 206 -1.96 -11.54 -3.90
C LEU A 206 -1.20 -10.25 -3.57
N GLU A 207 -1.84 -9.08 -3.68
CA GLU A 207 -1.22 -7.81 -3.31
C GLU A 207 -0.96 -7.70 -1.80
N VAL A 208 -1.88 -8.19 -0.97
CA VAL A 208 -1.72 -8.27 0.49
C VAL A 208 -0.71 -9.35 0.88
N ALA A 209 -0.74 -10.52 0.23
CA ALA A 209 0.21 -11.61 0.49
C ALA A 209 1.67 -11.20 0.29
N ARG A 210 1.93 -10.16 -0.52
CA ARG A 210 3.29 -9.64 -0.74
C ARG A 210 3.82 -8.80 0.43
N THR A 211 2.95 -8.36 1.34
CA THR A 211 3.25 -7.42 2.43
C THR A 211 3.04 -8.03 3.81
N VAL A 212 2.82 -9.34 3.87
CA VAL A 212 2.68 -10.11 5.12
C VAL A 212 3.72 -11.24 5.17
N SER A 213 3.82 -11.87 6.33
CA SER A 213 4.86 -12.83 6.66
C SER A 213 4.29 -14.22 6.92
N ALA A 214 2.99 -14.30 7.23
CA ALA A 214 2.27 -15.55 7.41
C ALA A 214 0.91 -15.58 6.69
N PRO A 215 0.43 -16.76 6.26
CA PRO A 215 -0.86 -16.88 5.57
C PRO A 215 -2.06 -16.32 6.35
N HIS A 216 -2.07 -16.45 7.68
CA HIS A 216 -3.19 -16.00 8.51
C HIS A 216 -3.33 -14.47 8.54
N GLU A 217 -2.22 -13.74 8.40
CA GLU A 217 -2.20 -12.28 8.36
C GLU A 217 -2.89 -11.74 7.09
N ILE A 218 -2.98 -12.52 6.02
CA ILE A 218 -3.67 -12.12 4.78
C ILE A 218 -5.14 -11.80 5.07
N GLU A 219 -5.84 -12.70 5.78
CA GLU A 219 -7.26 -12.50 6.09
C GLU A 219 -7.47 -11.33 7.04
N GLU A 220 -6.54 -11.12 7.97
CA GLU A 220 -6.59 -9.98 8.88
C GLU A 220 -6.41 -8.65 8.14
N GLU A 221 -5.42 -8.55 7.26
CA GLU A 221 -5.18 -7.35 6.45
C GLU A 221 -6.31 -7.09 5.46
N LEU A 222 -6.91 -8.14 4.86
CA LEU A 222 -8.10 -7.98 4.02
C LEU A 222 -9.31 -7.48 4.82
N ARG A 223 -9.49 -7.96 6.06
CA ARG A 223 -10.54 -7.47 6.96
C ARG A 223 -10.31 -6.01 7.34
N HIS A 224 -9.07 -5.64 7.67
CA HIS A 224 -8.68 -4.26 7.97
C HIS A 224 -8.93 -3.32 6.78
N LEU A 225 -8.46 -3.72 5.58
CA LEU A 225 -8.68 -2.99 4.33
C LEU A 225 -10.17 -2.72 4.10
N LYS A 226 -11.02 -3.75 4.29
CA LYS A 226 -12.47 -3.59 4.15
C LYS A 226 -13.04 -2.61 5.19
N GLN A 227 -12.61 -2.70 6.45
CA GLN A 227 -13.10 -1.83 7.52
C GLN A 227 -12.77 -0.36 7.25
N VAL A 228 -11.54 -0.06 6.85
CA VAL A 228 -11.05 1.30 6.62
C VAL A 228 -11.74 1.96 5.42
N LEU A 229 -12.11 1.19 4.39
CA LEU A 229 -12.83 1.71 3.24
C LEU A 229 -14.33 1.91 3.47
N ILE A 230 -14.93 1.16 4.42
CA ILE A 230 -16.34 1.32 4.79
C ILE A 230 -16.55 2.50 5.74
N HIS A 231 -15.61 2.74 6.67
CA HIS A 231 -15.77 3.70 7.77
C HIS A 231 -14.94 4.99 7.60
N GLY A 232 -14.35 5.22 6.43
CA GLY A 232 -13.53 6.40 6.16
C GLY A 232 -14.03 7.23 4.99
#